data_AF-A0A812NEE2-F1
#
_entry.id   AF-A0A812NEE2-F1
#
_cell.length_a   1.000
_cell.length_b   1.000
_cell.length_c   1.000
_cell.angle_alpha   90.00
_cell.angle_beta   90.00
_cell.angle_gamma   90.00
#
_symmetry.space_group_name_H-M   'P 1'
#
loop_
_entity.id
_entity.type
_entity.pdbx_description
1 polymer ?
#
loop_
_entity_poly.entity_id
_entity_poly.type
_entity_poly.pdbx_seq_one_letter_code
_entity_poly.pdbx_strand_id
1 'polypeptide(L)'
;NGDLLSELQQEAPCGVGDLQCRLAARFCDGARPTLLFDGSPLASTDFLYEDVSLAVVRRALPEEEAASLHAARTAMSHVRAEHLQLVKDLRMPPEPVRDVLAATMSLLDLREHSWMSMKKFLSQRAIVSRLIALEPHQVSFDSQLAVQEIVRRHSNSFTNEVISRCSIALAPFATLVRAFLVCWKA
;
A
#
# COMPACT_ATOMS: atom_id res chain seq x y z
N ASN A 1 -26.10 -27.17 -11.88
CA ASN A 1 -25.61 -26.18 -10.90
C ASN A 1 -25.20 -26.78 -9.54
N GLY A 2 -24.83 -28.07 -9.47
CA GLY A 2 -24.24 -28.68 -8.27
C GLY A 2 -22.79 -29.15 -8.47
N ASP A 3 -22.44 -29.61 -9.68
CA ASP A 3 -21.11 -30.19 -9.95
C ASP A 3 -19.96 -29.20 -10.14
N LEU A 4 -20.23 -27.96 -10.60
CA LEU A 4 -19.19 -26.98 -10.92
C LEU A 4 -18.43 -26.43 -9.69
N LEU A 5 -19.06 -26.45 -8.51
CA LEU A 5 -18.41 -26.03 -7.27
C LEU A 5 -17.49 -27.12 -6.72
N SER A 6 -17.80 -28.39 -6.98
CA SER A 6 -17.01 -29.54 -6.56
C SER A 6 -15.70 -29.64 -7.36
N GLU A 7 -15.74 -29.36 -8.67
CA GLU A 7 -14.53 -29.34 -9.51
C GLU A 7 -13.59 -28.17 -9.19
N LEU A 8 -14.11 -27.03 -8.71
CA LEU A 8 -13.27 -25.89 -8.33
C LEU A 8 -12.56 -26.05 -6.97
N GLN A 9 -13.01 -26.98 -6.12
CA GLN A 9 -12.38 -27.25 -4.82
C GLN A 9 -11.26 -28.30 -4.87
N GLN A 10 -11.10 -29.01 -5.99
CA GLN A 10 -10.15 -30.12 -6.11
C GLN A 10 -8.91 -29.84 -6.97
N GLU A 11 -8.81 -28.67 -7.61
CA GLU A 11 -7.68 -28.36 -8.47
C GLU A 11 -6.53 -27.73 -7.66
N ALA A 12 -5.40 -28.45 -7.65
CA ALA A 12 -4.13 -28.05 -7.04
C ALA A 12 -3.66 -26.66 -7.48
N PRO A 13 -2.81 -25.96 -6.70
CA PRO A 13 -2.32 -24.63 -7.05
C PRO A 13 -1.48 -24.68 -8.32
N CYS A 14 -2.07 -24.36 -9.47
CA CYS A 14 -1.35 -24.16 -10.72
C CYS A 14 -0.93 -22.70 -10.86
N GLY A 15 0.24 -22.49 -11.45
CA GLY A 15 0.82 -21.16 -11.63
C GLY A 15 -0.04 -20.28 -12.55
N VAL A 16 -0.06 -18.98 -12.26
CA VAL A 16 -0.89 -17.94 -12.92
C VAL A 16 -0.84 -17.98 -14.46
N GLY A 17 0.28 -18.42 -15.05
CA GLY A 17 0.44 -18.56 -16.50
C GLY A 17 -0.43 -19.65 -17.14
N ASP A 18 -0.71 -20.74 -16.43
CA ASP A 18 -1.47 -21.88 -16.97
C ASP A 18 -2.99 -21.58 -17.03
N LEU A 19 -3.48 -20.76 -16.09
CA LEU A 19 -4.85 -20.26 -16.09
C LEU A 19 -5.11 -19.29 -17.25
N GLN A 20 -4.13 -18.43 -17.58
CA GLN A 20 -4.23 -17.50 -18.72
C GLN A 20 -4.34 -18.23 -20.06
N CYS A 21 -3.56 -19.29 -20.28
CA CYS A 21 -3.63 -20.10 -21.50
C CYS A 21 -4.97 -20.84 -21.63
N ARG A 22 -5.53 -21.38 -20.53
CA ARG A 22 -6.82 -22.10 -20.56
C ARG A 22 -8.03 -21.18 -20.74
N LEU A 23 -7.97 -19.96 -20.19
CA LEU A 23 -9.00 -18.95 -20.43
C LEU A 23 -8.94 -18.44 -21.87
N ALA A 24 -7.75 -18.09 -22.38
CA ALA A 24 -7.59 -17.62 -23.76
C ALA A 24 -8.08 -18.64 -24.80
N ALA A 25 -7.87 -19.94 -24.58
CA ALA A 25 -8.35 -21.00 -25.47
C ALA A 25 -9.89 -21.16 -25.48
N ARG A 26 -10.61 -20.62 -24.49
CA ARG A 26 -12.09 -20.68 -24.43
C ARG A 26 -12.79 -19.45 -25.04
N PHE A 27 -12.05 -18.39 -25.40
CA PHE A 27 -12.62 -17.12 -25.87
C PHE A 27 -12.26 -16.80 -27.33
N CYS A 28 -12.19 -17.81 -28.19
CA CYS A 28 -11.80 -17.63 -29.61
C CYS A 28 -12.91 -17.08 -30.53
N ASP A 29 -14.14 -16.87 -30.04
CA ASP A 29 -15.17 -16.18 -30.82
C ASP A 29 -15.43 -14.81 -30.21
N GLY A 30 -15.37 -13.76 -31.04
CA GLY A 30 -15.45 -12.33 -30.68
C GLY A 30 -16.77 -11.85 -30.05
N ALA A 31 -17.44 -12.67 -29.26
CA ALA A 31 -18.56 -12.30 -28.42
C ALA A 31 -18.06 -11.70 -27.11
N ARG A 32 -18.44 -10.44 -26.84
CA ARG A 32 -18.18 -9.76 -25.56
C ARG A 32 -18.79 -10.57 -24.41
N PRO A 33 -18.06 -10.80 -23.29
CA PRO A 33 -18.61 -11.53 -22.16
C PRO A 33 -19.73 -10.72 -21.51
N THR A 34 -20.94 -11.30 -21.42
CA THR A 34 -22.00 -10.81 -20.52
C THR A 34 -21.83 -11.53 -19.18
N LEU A 35 -21.41 -10.79 -18.16
CA LEU A 35 -21.41 -11.33 -16.80
C LEU A 35 -22.85 -11.46 -16.33
N LEU A 36 -23.22 -12.68 -15.93
CA LEU A 36 -24.52 -13.03 -15.37
C LEU A 36 -24.41 -13.01 -13.85
N PHE A 37 -25.23 -12.20 -13.18
CA PHE A 37 -25.40 -12.26 -11.72
C PHE A 37 -26.84 -12.73 -11.45
N ASP A 38 -26.98 -13.81 -10.68
CA ASP A 38 -28.26 -14.47 -10.32
C ASP A 38 -29.20 -14.80 -11.51
N GLY A 39 -28.63 -15.16 -12.67
CA GLY A 39 -29.39 -15.62 -13.84
C GLY A 39 -30.02 -14.52 -14.70
N SER A 40 -29.75 -13.24 -14.43
CA SER A 40 -30.19 -12.14 -15.31
C SER A 40 -29.01 -11.48 -16.04
N PRO A 41 -29.11 -11.22 -17.36
CA PRO A 41 -28.09 -10.49 -18.10
C PRO A 41 -28.04 -9.04 -17.64
N LEU A 42 -26.89 -8.61 -17.12
CA LEU A 42 -26.68 -7.25 -16.66
C LEU A 42 -26.64 -6.30 -17.88
N ALA A 43 -27.60 -5.37 -17.94
CA ALA A 43 -27.69 -4.38 -18.99
C ALA A 43 -26.56 -3.34 -18.89
N SER A 44 -26.20 -2.82 -20.06
CA SER A 44 -24.88 -2.31 -20.44
C SER A 44 -24.49 -0.90 -19.95
N THR A 45 -25.04 -0.35 -18.86
CA THR A 45 -24.79 1.08 -18.54
C THR A 45 -24.41 1.48 -17.12
N ASP A 46 -24.31 0.58 -16.12
CA ASP A 46 -23.99 1.01 -14.74
C ASP A 46 -22.79 0.32 -14.08
N PHE A 47 -21.81 -0.13 -14.86
CA PHE A 47 -20.53 -0.57 -14.29
C PHE A 47 -19.36 0.06 -15.04
N LEU A 48 -18.75 1.06 -14.40
CA LEU A 48 -17.42 1.49 -14.77
C LEU A 48 -16.46 0.32 -14.55
N TYR A 49 -15.67 0.06 -15.59
CA TYR A 49 -14.72 -1.04 -15.75
C TYR A 49 -13.61 -1.12 -14.67
N GLU A 50 -13.64 -0.24 -13.66
CA GLU A 50 -12.63 -0.09 -12.62
C GLU A 50 -12.90 -0.92 -11.36
N ASP A 51 -14.16 -1.32 -11.08
CA ASP A 51 -14.48 -1.98 -9.80
C ASP A 51 -14.25 -3.51 -9.78
N VAL A 52 -14.39 -4.19 -10.92
CA VAL A 52 -14.30 -5.67 -10.97
C VAL A 52 -12.85 -6.16 -11.01
N SER A 53 -11.94 -5.40 -11.62
CA SER A 53 -10.50 -5.73 -11.64
C SER A 53 -9.86 -5.67 -10.26
N LEU A 54 -10.27 -4.73 -9.41
CA LEU A 54 -9.75 -4.62 -8.05
C LEU A 54 -10.18 -5.80 -7.15
N ALA A 55 -11.36 -6.39 -7.39
CA ALA A 55 -11.85 -7.51 -6.59
C ALA A 55 -11.22 -8.86 -6.94
N VAL A 56 -10.73 -9.03 -8.17
CA VAL A 56 -10.05 -10.26 -8.63
C VAL A 56 -8.56 -10.21 -8.30
N VAL A 57 -7.92 -9.03 -8.37
CA VAL A 57 -6.53 -8.82 -7.89
C VAL A 57 -6.42 -9.01 -6.37
N ARG A 58 -7.50 -8.81 -5.61
CA ARG A 58 -7.57 -9.08 -4.16
C ARG A 58 -7.27 -10.52 -3.74
N ARG A 59 -7.20 -11.50 -4.66
CA ARG A 59 -7.11 -12.91 -4.27
C ARG A 59 -5.70 -13.47 -4.06
N ALA A 60 -4.65 -12.69 -4.29
CA ALA A 60 -3.28 -13.16 -4.01
C ALA A 60 -2.27 -12.02 -3.87
N LEU A 61 -2.55 -10.99 -3.06
CA LEU A 61 -1.41 -10.37 -2.35
C LEU A 61 -0.83 -11.51 -1.51
N PRO A 62 0.43 -11.93 -1.72
CA PRO A 62 1.00 -13.02 -0.96
C PRO A 62 0.80 -12.69 0.52
N GLU A 63 0.29 -13.63 1.32
CA GLU A 63 -0.07 -13.41 2.72
C GLU A 63 1.01 -12.64 3.50
N GLU A 64 2.27 -12.85 3.13
CA GLU A 64 3.44 -12.17 3.68
C GLU A 64 3.41 -10.63 3.51
N GLU A 65 2.98 -10.13 2.36
CA GLU A 65 2.91 -8.68 2.08
C GLU A 65 1.82 -8.00 2.88
N ALA A 66 0.63 -8.63 2.91
CA ALA A 66 -0.49 -8.15 3.71
C ALA A 66 -0.15 -8.18 5.21
N ALA A 67 0.56 -9.22 5.68
CA ALA A 67 1.03 -9.31 7.05
C ALA A 67 2.01 -8.17 7.41
N SER A 68 2.94 -7.83 6.51
CA SER A 68 3.90 -6.75 6.74
C SER A 68 3.25 -5.37 6.87
N LEU A 69 2.26 -5.07 6.01
CA LEU A 69 1.48 -3.83 6.08
C LEU A 69 0.60 -3.78 7.34
N HIS A 70 -0.07 -4.89 7.67
CA HIS A 70 -0.91 -4.97 8.86
C HIS A 70 -0.10 -4.77 10.16
N ALA A 71 1.08 -5.40 10.25
CA ALA A 71 1.98 -5.22 11.37
C ALA A 71 2.46 -3.77 11.50
N ALA A 72 2.81 -3.11 10.39
CA ALA A 72 3.22 -1.71 10.38
C ALA A 72 2.08 -0.77 10.84
N ARG A 73 0.86 -0.98 10.35
CA ARG A 73 -0.32 -0.20 10.76
C ARG A 73 -0.64 -0.37 12.24
N THR A 74 -0.54 -1.59 12.74
CA THR A 74 -0.71 -1.89 14.17
C THR A 74 0.36 -1.19 15.00
N ALA A 75 1.62 -1.18 14.58
CA ALA A 75 2.66 -0.43 15.28
C ALA A 75 2.40 1.09 15.28
N MET A 76 1.87 1.65 14.18
CA MET A 76 1.52 3.06 14.10
C MET A 76 0.35 3.46 15.02
N SER A 77 -0.63 2.59 15.23
CA SER A 77 -1.76 2.89 16.13
C SER A 77 -1.34 3.07 17.59
N HIS A 78 -0.20 2.48 17.99
CA HIS A 78 0.37 2.60 19.32
C HIS A 78 1.29 3.82 19.51
N VAL A 79 1.47 4.65 18.48
CA VAL A 79 2.34 5.84 18.56
C VAL A 79 1.71 6.91 19.43
N ARG A 80 2.40 7.27 20.52
CA ARG A 80 1.97 8.33 21.45
C ARG A 80 2.28 9.72 20.90
N ALA A 81 1.34 10.65 21.07
CA ALA A 81 1.49 12.04 20.64
C ALA A 81 2.68 12.77 21.31
N GLU A 82 3.02 12.39 22.54
CA GLU A 82 4.18 12.92 23.28
C GLU A 82 5.49 12.75 22.49
N HIS A 83 5.71 11.58 21.90
CA HIS A 83 6.94 11.32 21.14
C HIS A 83 7.01 12.13 19.85
N LEU A 84 5.86 12.47 19.25
CA LEU A 84 5.81 13.35 18.07
C LEU A 84 6.10 14.81 18.42
N GLN A 85 5.70 15.26 19.63
CA GLN A 85 6.06 16.61 20.10
C GLN A 85 7.56 16.75 20.32
N LEU A 86 8.23 15.72 20.88
CA LEU A 86 9.69 15.73 21.04
C LEU A 86 10.41 15.96 19.71
N VAL A 87 9.91 15.39 18.61
CA VAL A 87 10.48 15.60 17.27
C VAL A 87 10.27 17.05 16.80
N LYS A 88 9.13 17.67 17.13
CA LYS A 88 8.81 19.06 16.74
C LYS A 88 9.65 20.09 17.48
N ASP A 89 10.02 19.80 18.73
CA ASP A 89 10.78 20.70 19.60
C ASP A 89 12.25 20.80 19.19
N LEU A 90 12.73 19.91 18.32
CA LEU A 90 14.07 19.97 17.75
C LEU A 90 14.25 21.23 16.90
N ARG A 91 15.36 21.94 17.12
CA ARG A 91 15.74 23.11 16.30
C ARG A 91 16.01 22.71 14.84
N MET A 92 16.72 21.59 14.66
CA MET A 92 17.11 21.05 13.35
C MET A 92 16.78 19.56 13.28
N PRO A 93 16.18 19.06 12.17
CA PRO A 93 15.90 17.64 12.05
C PRO A 93 17.21 16.86 11.80
N PRO A 94 17.48 15.79 12.56
CA PRO A 94 18.57 14.88 12.21
C PRO A 94 18.24 14.18 10.89
N GLU A 95 19.29 13.79 10.16
CA GLU A 95 19.18 13.26 8.80
C GLU A 95 18.16 12.09 8.68
N PRO A 96 18.17 11.06 9.54
CA PRO A 96 17.24 9.93 9.40
C PRO A 96 15.78 10.34 9.59
N VAL A 97 15.53 11.31 10.47
CA VAL A 97 14.17 11.83 10.73
C VAL A 97 13.66 12.61 9.53
N ARG A 98 14.51 13.44 8.92
CA ARG A 98 14.16 14.19 7.71
C ARG A 98 13.78 13.24 6.57
N ASP A 99 14.54 12.18 6.36
CA ASP A 99 14.34 11.26 5.24
C ASP A 99 13.05 10.44 5.39
N VAL A 100 12.77 9.93 6.60
CA VAL A 100 11.52 9.21 6.89
C VAL A 100 10.32 10.14 6.75
N LEU A 101 10.41 11.37 7.27
CA LEU A 101 9.33 12.34 7.12
C LEU A 101 9.12 12.74 5.66
N ALA A 102 10.18 12.95 4.89
CA ALA A 102 10.08 13.25 3.47
C ALA A 102 9.34 12.14 2.71
N ALA A 103 9.73 10.88 2.92
CA ALA A 103 9.05 9.73 2.31
C ALA A 103 7.56 9.64 2.71
N THR A 104 7.25 9.82 4.00
CA THR A 104 5.85 9.77 4.47
C THR A 104 5.00 10.94 3.98
N MET A 105 5.60 12.11 3.78
CA MET A 105 4.93 13.27 3.17
C MET A 105 4.68 13.04 1.68
N SER A 106 5.63 12.44 0.95
CA SER A 106 5.44 12.05 -0.45
C SER A 106 4.31 11.04 -0.62
N LEU A 107 4.11 10.11 0.33
CA LEU A 107 2.95 9.19 0.30
C LEU A 107 1.59 9.91 0.30
N LEU A 108 1.52 11.13 0.83
CA LEU A 108 0.29 11.95 0.88
C LEU A 108 0.28 13.07 -0.17
N ASP A 109 1.11 12.95 -1.22
CA ASP A 109 1.29 13.96 -2.29
C ASP A 109 1.76 15.34 -1.78
N LEU A 110 2.44 15.39 -0.64
CA LEU A 110 3.02 16.63 -0.12
C LEU A 110 4.45 16.79 -0.66
N ARG A 111 4.60 17.64 -1.69
CA ARG A 111 5.86 17.85 -2.41
C ARG A 111 6.89 18.72 -1.66
N GLU A 112 6.44 19.48 -0.66
CA GLU A 112 7.27 20.42 0.08
C GLU A 112 7.93 19.76 1.30
N HIS A 113 9.23 19.46 1.20
CA HIS A 113 10.01 18.80 2.26
C HIS A 113 10.78 19.78 3.15
N SER A 114 10.30 21.02 3.31
CA SER A 114 10.90 21.97 4.25
C SER A 114 10.68 21.54 5.70
N TRP A 115 11.58 21.92 6.61
CA TRP A 115 11.42 21.62 8.04
C TRP A 115 10.14 22.24 8.63
N MET A 116 9.73 23.42 8.15
CA MET A 116 8.46 24.03 8.57
C MET A 116 7.25 23.19 8.13
N SER A 117 7.28 22.66 6.90
CA SER A 117 6.25 21.77 6.37
C SER A 117 6.18 20.46 7.16
N MET A 118 7.33 19.87 7.51
CA MET A 118 7.41 18.68 8.36
C MET A 118 6.81 18.93 9.76
N LYS A 119 7.09 20.08 10.38
CA LYS A 119 6.49 20.44 11.67
C LYS A 119 4.98 20.66 11.59
N LYS A 120 4.50 21.24 10.48
CA LYS A 120 3.07 21.40 10.21
C LYS A 120 2.39 20.03 10.04
N PHE A 121 3.02 19.11 9.33
CA PHE A 121 2.57 17.73 9.16
C PHE A 121 2.44 17.00 10.50
N LEU A 122 3.47 17.05 11.35
CA LEU A 122 3.45 16.45 12.69
C LEU A 122 2.46 17.13 13.66
N SER A 123 2.02 18.35 13.36
CA SER A 123 1.03 19.06 14.18
C SER A 123 -0.40 18.61 13.90
N GLN A 124 -0.65 17.91 12.79
CA GLN A 124 -1.96 17.38 12.46
C GLN A 124 -2.22 16.10 13.27
N ARG A 125 -3.19 16.15 14.20
CA ARG A 125 -3.54 14.97 15.02
C ARG A 125 -4.05 13.79 14.19
N ALA A 126 -4.65 14.08 13.03
CA ALA A 126 -5.18 13.08 12.12
C ALA A 126 -4.12 12.41 11.24
N ILE A 127 -2.83 12.78 11.35
CA ILE A 127 -1.82 12.26 10.41
C ILE A 127 -1.60 10.76 10.56
N VAL A 128 -1.56 10.28 11.81
CA VAL A 128 -1.39 8.85 12.11
C VAL A 128 -2.59 8.07 11.57
N SER A 129 -3.81 8.54 11.84
CA SER A 129 -5.03 7.92 11.31
C SER A 129 -5.07 7.91 9.79
N ARG A 130 -4.62 9.00 9.14
CA ARG A 130 -4.56 9.10 7.68
C ARG A 130 -3.55 8.12 7.07
N LEU A 131 -2.41 7.91 7.73
CA LEU A 131 -1.42 6.92 7.30
C LEU A 131 -1.90 5.48 7.50
N ILE A 132 -2.65 5.21 8.57
CA ILE A 132 -3.26 3.88 8.81
C ILE A 132 -4.32 3.56 7.76
N ALA A 133 -5.14 4.55 7.39
CA ALA A 133 -6.20 4.41 6.38
C ALA A 133 -5.69 4.44 4.93
N LEU A 134 -4.42 4.77 4.71
CA LEU A 134 -3.84 4.84 3.38
C LEU A 134 -3.65 3.44 2.82
N GLU A 135 -4.21 3.20 1.64
CA GLU A 135 -3.99 1.96 0.90
C GLU A 135 -2.92 2.14 -0.19
N PRO A 136 -2.06 1.14 -0.44
CA PRO A 136 -0.98 1.24 -1.44
C PRO A 136 -1.45 1.59 -2.85
N HIS A 137 -2.67 1.19 -3.21
CA HIS A 137 -3.29 1.45 -4.52
C HIS A 137 -3.83 2.89 -4.68
N GLN A 138 -3.99 3.64 -3.59
CA GLN A 138 -4.45 5.04 -3.65
C GLN A 138 -3.31 6.02 -3.96
N VAL A 139 -2.06 5.55 -3.88
CA VAL A 139 -0.87 6.40 -4.06
C VAL A 139 -0.58 6.55 -5.56
N SER A 140 -0.51 7.79 -6.03
CA SER A 140 -0.14 8.12 -7.41
C SER A 140 1.26 7.62 -7.74
N PHE A 141 1.47 7.20 -9.00
CA PHE A 141 2.76 6.72 -9.51
C PHE A 141 3.91 7.73 -9.29
N ASP A 142 3.65 9.02 -9.47
CA ASP A 142 4.65 10.08 -9.21
C ASP A 142 5.16 10.04 -7.76
N SER A 143 4.24 9.82 -6.82
CA SER A 143 4.57 9.75 -5.38
C SER A 143 5.25 8.44 -5.03
N GLN A 144 4.91 7.34 -5.69
CA GLN A 144 5.64 6.07 -5.55
C GLN A 144 7.10 6.24 -5.99
N LEU A 145 7.35 6.86 -7.15
CA LEU A 145 8.69 7.14 -7.65
C LEU A 145 9.49 8.05 -6.71
N ALA A 146 8.86 9.11 -6.20
CA ALA A 146 9.49 10.02 -5.25
C ALA A 146 9.94 9.28 -3.98
N VAL A 147 9.06 8.44 -3.41
CA VAL A 147 9.37 7.62 -2.23
C VAL A 147 10.50 6.63 -2.52
N GLN A 148 10.45 5.94 -3.65
CA GLN A 148 11.49 4.99 -4.06
C GLN A 148 12.85 5.69 -4.17
N GLU A 149 12.92 6.88 -4.75
CA GLU A 149 14.18 7.62 -4.90
C GLU A 149 14.71 8.11 -3.54
N ILE A 150 13.84 8.58 -2.63
CA ILE A 150 14.24 8.97 -1.28
C ILE A 150 14.85 7.78 -0.53
N VAL A 151 14.18 6.62 -0.58
CA VAL A 151 14.64 5.40 0.11
C VAL A 151 15.90 4.83 -0.54
N ARG A 152 16.04 4.93 -1.86
CA ARG A 152 17.25 4.50 -2.57
C ARG A 152 18.46 5.36 -2.20
N ARG A 153 18.28 6.69 -2.10
CA ARG A 153 19.35 7.63 -1.72
C ARG A 153 19.77 7.48 -0.27
N HIS A 154 18.81 7.27 0.63
CA HIS A 154 19.03 7.26 2.07
C HIS A 154 18.65 5.93 2.71
N SER A 155 19.08 4.81 2.12
CA SER A 155 18.70 3.47 2.57
C SER A 155 19.04 3.22 4.05
N ASN A 156 20.16 3.78 4.52
CA ASN A 156 20.60 3.68 5.91
C ASN A 156 19.60 4.31 6.90
N SER A 157 18.95 5.41 6.51
CA SER A 157 17.97 6.14 7.34
C SER A 157 16.70 5.32 7.63
N PHE A 158 16.37 4.34 6.79
CA PHE A 158 15.19 3.47 6.94
C PHE A 158 15.48 2.17 7.71
N THR A 159 16.71 2.00 8.21
CA THR A 159 17.06 0.88 9.10
C THR A 159 16.45 1.10 10.47
N ASN A 160 15.73 0.11 11.00
CA ASN A 160 15.05 0.22 12.30
C ASN A 160 16.02 0.65 13.43
N GLU A 161 17.23 0.12 13.42
CA GLU A 161 18.27 0.49 14.40
C GLU A 161 18.68 1.96 14.35
N VAL A 162 18.81 2.54 13.15
CA VAL A 162 19.22 3.95 12.98
C VAL A 162 18.08 4.88 13.35
N ILE A 163 16.87 4.61 12.86
CA ILE A 163 15.72 5.47 13.14
C ILE A 163 15.29 5.39 14.61
N SER A 164 15.33 4.21 15.24
CA SER A 164 14.95 4.06 16.65
C SER A 164 15.89 4.78 17.61
N ARG A 165 17.19 4.86 17.28
CA ARG A 165 18.18 5.69 18.02
C ARG A 165 17.87 7.18 17.93
N CYS A 166 17.33 7.65 16.80
CA CYS A 166 16.97 9.06 16.63
C CYS A 166 15.57 9.38 17.18
N SER A 167 14.59 8.51 16.92
CA SER A 167 13.20 8.69 17.33
C SER A 167 12.43 7.37 17.34
N ILE A 168 12.01 6.96 18.53
CA ILE A 168 11.13 5.80 18.73
C ILE A 168 9.77 6.01 18.03
N ALA A 169 9.29 7.26 17.93
CA ALA A 169 8.01 7.60 17.29
C ALA A 169 7.98 7.30 15.79
N LEU A 170 9.14 7.44 15.12
CA LEU A 170 9.25 7.35 13.67
C LEU A 170 9.70 5.97 13.18
N ALA A 171 10.13 5.08 14.07
CA ALA A 171 10.38 3.68 13.75
C ALA A 171 9.20 3.00 13.02
N PRO A 172 7.93 3.10 13.48
CA PRO A 172 6.81 2.50 12.78
C PRO A 172 6.49 3.19 11.44
N PHE A 173 6.83 4.47 11.27
CA PHE A 173 6.68 5.17 9.99
C PHE A 173 7.65 4.60 8.94
N ALA A 174 8.91 4.34 9.34
CA ALA A 174 9.89 3.73 8.46
C ALA A 174 9.47 2.31 8.05
N THR A 175 8.95 1.51 9.00
CA THR A 175 8.41 0.18 8.71
C THR A 175 7.23 0.25 7.74
N LEU A 176 6.33 1.23 7.90
CA LEU A 176 5.22 1.44 6.97
C LEU A 176 5.72 1.73 5.55
N VAL A 177 6.61 2.71 5.39
CA VAL A 177 7.17 3.05 4.06
C VAL A 177 7.80 1.84 3.40
N ARG A 178 8.54 1.02 4.16
CA ARG A 178 9.12 -0.22 3.65
C ARG A 178 8.05 -1.22 3.20
N ALA A 179 6.96 -1.38 3.95
CA ALA A 179 5.87 -2.27 3.59
C ALA A 179 5.16 -1.81 2.29
N PHE A 180 4.96 -0.49 2.11
CA PHE A 180 4.44 0.06 0.85
C PHE A 180 5.38 -0.22 -0.33
N LEU A 181 6.70 -0.09 -0.13
CA LEU A 181 7.67 -0.41 -1.18
C LEU A 181 7.68 -1.88 -1.58
N VAL A 182 7.42 -2.81 -0.65
CA VAL A 182 7.27 -4.22 -0.99
C VAL A 182 6.01 -4.40 -1.85
N CYS A 183 4.89 -3.80 -1.43
CA CYS A 183 3.62 -3.89 -2.16
C CYS A 183 3.67 -3.32 -3.58
N TRP A 184 4.50 -2.33 -3.87
CA TRP A 184 4.64 -1.77 -5.22
C TRP A 184 5.66 -2.50 -6.11
N LYS A 185 6.48 -3.38 -5.52
CA LYS A 185 7.47 -4.17 -6.26
C LYS A 185 6.92 -5.50 -6.77
N ALA A 186 5.81 -5.96 -6.19
CA ALA A 186 5.06 -7.14 -6.62
C ALA A 186 4.26 -6.86 -7.90
#